data_AF-A0A2S5CTG2-F1
#
_entry.id   AF-A0A2S5CTG2-F1
#
_cell.length_a   1.000
_cell.length_b   1.000
_cell.length_c   1.000
_cell.angle_alpha   90.00
_cell.angle_beta   90.00
_cell.angle_gamma   90.00
#
_symmetry.space_group_name_H-M   'P 1'
#
loop_
_entity.id
_entity.type
_entity.pdbx_description
1 polymer ?
#
loop_
_entity_poly.entity_id
_entity_poly.type
_entity_poly.pdbx_seq_one_letter_code
_entity_poly.pdbx_strand_id
1 'polypeptide(L)'
;MALYGKELWSLFGNAIVAADPMTRYQFQSLLARENGFSNVKVSVFSVLPLEIIIDWCKENTDIAPYFVARAINIFEESENGSKKPTNLFIELLEKFGYLNSLAGELSANLSSRSWSGSLVPYLESDKNALQSLLQHSNPYVRDWVQNYIAYLDKLIIYESSRDDEHDLGIY
;
A
#
# COMPACT_ATOMS: atom_id res chain seq x y z
N MET A 1 -23.91 0.36 1.26
CA MET A 1 -23.06 0.06 2.43
C MET A 1 -22.63 1.29 3.24
N ALA A 2 -23.02 2.52 2.86
CA ALA A 2 -22.58 3.74 3.55
C ALA A 2 -23.24 4.00 4.92
N LEU A 3 -24.39 3.37 5.24
CA LEU A 3 -25.20 3.78 6.39
C LEU A 3 -24.62 3.39 7.76
N TYR A 4 -23.83 2.32 7.85
CA TYR A 4 -23.29 1.80 9.13
C TYR A 4 -21.76 1.77 9.19
N GLY A 5 -21.07 2.22 8.15
CA GLY A 5 -19.61 2.14 8.06
C GLY A 5 -18.91 2.85 9.21
N LYS A 6 -19.43 4.00 9.64
CA LYS A 6 -18.90 4.76 10.79
C LYS A 6 -19.09 4.02 12.11
N GLU A 7 -20.30 3.55 12.37
CA GLU A 7 -20.66 2.87 13.63
C GLU A 7 -19.91 1.55 13.78
N LEU A 8 -19.82 0.77 12.71
CA LEU A 8 -19.07 -0.47 12.69
C LEU A 8 -17.56 -0.21 12.78
N TRP A 9 -17.04 0.78 12.06
CA TRP A 9 -15.61 1.08 12.09
C TRP A 9 -15.14 1.46 13.49
N SER A 10 -15.91 2.23 14.25
CA SER A 10 -15.56 2.55 15.64
C SER A 10 -15.35 1.31 16.51
N LEU A 11 -16.16 0.25 16.32
CA LEU A 11 -15.99 -1.02 17.05
C LEU A 11 -14.69 -1.73 16.62
N PHE A 12 -14.44 -1.84 15.32
CA PHE A 12 -13.23 -2.48 14.81
C PHE A 12 -11.96 -1.70 15.17
N GLY A 13 -11.96 -0.38 14.96
CA GLY A 13 -10.85 0.50 15.26
C GLY A 13 -10.45 0.43 16.74
N ASN A 14 -11.42 0.47 17.65
CA ASN A 14 -11.17 0.32 19.09
C ASN A 14 -10.60 -1.06 19.43
N ALA A 15 -11.13 -2.13 18.83
CA ALA A 15 -10.62 -3.48 19.03
C ALA A 15 -9.18 -3.65 18.52
N ILE A 16 -8.83 -3.06 17.37
CA ILE A 16 -7.49 -3.10 16.78
C ILE A 16 -6.47 -2.36 17.67
N VAL A 17 -6.85 -1.21 18.21
CA VAL A 17 -6.01 -0.40 19.11
C VAL A 17 -5.77 -1.15 20.42
N ALA A 18 -6.82 -1.75 20.99
CA ALA A 18 -6.74 -2.50 22.25
C ALA A 18 -6.07 -3.88 22.13
N ALA A 19 -5.98 -4.44 20.92
CA ALA A 19 -5.41 -5.77 20.68
C ALA A 19 -3.90 -5.83 20.97
N ASP A 20 -3.44 -6.97 21.47
CA ASP A 20 -2.01 -7.30 21.54
C ASP A 20 -1.41 -7.48 20.12
N PRO A 21 -0.08 -7.52 19.99
CA PRO A 21 0.57 -7.58 18.68
C PRO A 21 0.14 -8.76 17.79
N MET A 22 -0.12 -9.94 18.37
CA MET A 22 -0.50 -11.12 17.61
C MET A 22 -1.93 -10.98 17.07
N THR A 23 -2.87 -10.59 17.93
CA THR A 23 -4.25 -10.35 17.51
C THR A 23 -4.35 -9.19 16.52
N ARG A 24 -3.52 -8.15 16.67
CA ARG A 24 -3.46 -7.05 15.70
C ARG A 24 -2.96 -7.50 14.33
N TYR A 25 -1.96 -8.39 14.29
CA TYR A 25 -1.51 -9.00 13.05
C TYR A 25 -2.62 -9.83 12.38
N GLN A 26 -3.42 -10.56 13.16
CA GLN A 26 -4.58 -11.28 12.62
C GLN A 26 -5.62 -10.33 12.03
N PHE A 27 -5.95 -9.22 12.72
CA PHE A 27 -6.80 -8.18 12.14
C PHE A 27 -6.24 -7.65 10.82
N GLN A 28 -4.94 -7.39 10.76
CA GLN A 28 -4.30 -6.95 9.53
C GLN A 28 -4.50 -7.98 8.42
N SER A 29 -4.27 -9.27 8.67
CA SER A 29 -4.45 -10.32 7.66
C SER A 29 -5.90 -10.45 7.15
N LEU A 30 -6.89 -10.14 7.99
CA LEU A 30 -8.31 -10.22 7.65
C LEU A 30 -8.81 -8.98 6.89
N LEU A 31 -8.26 -7.81 7.19
CA LEU A 31 -8.75 -6.52 6.68
C LEU A 31 -7.90 -5.98 5.52
N ALA A 32 -6.67 -6.49 5.37
CA ALA A 32 -5.80 -6.15 4.25
C ALA A 32 -6.30 -6.76 2.94
N ARG A 33 -5.76 -6.25 1.83
CA ARG A 33 -5.93 -6.87 0.51
C ARG A 33 -5.34 -8.29 0.49
N GLU A 34 -5.99 -9.21 -0.23
CA GLU A 34 -5.39 -10.51 -0.53
C GLU A 34 -4.39 -10.36 -1.69
N ASN A 35 -3.16 -10.83 -1.48
CA ASN A 35 -2.07 -10.76 -2.46
C ASN A 35 -1.94 -12.04 -3.32
N GLY A 36 -3.05 -12.76 -3.51
CA GLY A 36 -3.10 -14.06 -4.19
C GLY A 36 -3.25 -13.96 -5.72
N PHE A 37 -3.00 -15.08 -6.40
CA PHE A 37 -3.00 -15.19 -7.87
C PHE A 37 -4.39 -15.08 -8.53
N SER A 38 -5.46 -15.44 -7.83
CA SER A 38 -6.80 -15.65 -8.44
C SER A 38 -7.95 -14.91 -7.77
N ASN A 39 -7.78 -14.40 -6.56
CA ASN A 39 -8.78 -13.63 -5.82
C ASN A 39 -8.17 -12.33 -5.32
N VAL A 40 -8.44 -11.23 -6.03
CA VAL A 40 -8.06 -9.89 -5.56
C VAL A 40 -9.16 -9.40 -4.63
N LYS A 41 -9.08 -9.78 -3.34
CA LYS A 41 -9.90 -9.10 -2.33
C LYS A 41 -9.32 -7.73 -2.07
N VAL A 42 -10.15 -6.73 -2.27
CA VAL A 42 -9.84 -5.34 -2.03
C VAL A 42 -9.86 -5.08 -0.52
N SER A 43 -8.89 -4.32 -0.01
CA SER A 43 -8.84 -3.89 1.39
C SER A 43 -10.18 -3.34 1.90
N VAL A 44 -10.54 -3.59 3.16
CA VAL A 44 -11.74 -2.97 3.78
C VAL A 44 -11.70 -1.43 3.71
N PHE A 45 -10.49 -0.86 3.67
CA PHE A 45 -10.28 0.57 3.56
C PHE A 45 -10.73 1.17 2.22
N SER A 46 -10.99 0.36 1.18
CA SER A 46 -11.50 0.88 -0.09
C SER A 46 -13.00 1.19 -0.05
N VAL A 47 -13.74 0.69 0.94
CA VAL A 47 -15.20 0.90 1.06
C VAL A 47 -15.56 1.88 2.17
N LEU A 48 -14.59 2.26 2.99
CA LEU A 48 -14.78 3.23 4.06
C LEU A 48 -14.56 4.66 3.52
N PRO A 49 -15.37 5.65 3.96
CA PRO A 49 -15.11 7.06 3.69
C PRO A 49 -13.69 7.46 4.15
N LEU A 50 -12.99 8.22 3.31
CA LEU A 50 -11.62 8.65 3.55
C LEU A 50 -11.47 9.37 4.89
N GLU A 51 -12.44 10.23 5.22
CA GLU A 51 -12.44 11.03 6.44
C GLU A 51 -12.45 10.16 7.70
N ILE A 52 -13.22 9.07 7.69
CA ILE A 52 -13.31 8.15 8.82
C ILE A 52 -11.96 7.47 9.09
N ILE A 53 -11.28 7.03 8.03
CA ILE A 53 -9.98 6.36 8.13
C ILE A 53 -8.93 7.33 8.65
N ILE A 54 -8.91 8.53 8.09
CA ILE A 54 -7.94 9.57 8.42
C ILE A 54 -8.15 10.10 9.83
N ASP A 55 -9.39 10.33 10.25
CA ASP A 55 -9.69 10.79 11.62
C ASP A 55 -9.30 9.73 12.65
N TRP A 56 -9.58 8.45 12.38
CA TRP A 56 -9.10 7.35 13.22
C TRP A 56 -7.57 7.31 13.32
N CYS A 57 -6.87 7.58 12.21
CA CYS A 57 -5.41 7.70 12.20
C CYS A 57 -4.90 8.84 13.07
N LYS A 58 -5.58 10.00 13.09
CA LYS A 58 -5.22 11.13 13.96
C LYS A 58 -5.46 10.79 15.43
N GLU A 59 -6.60 10.20 15.74
CA GLU A 59 -6.99 9.84 17.11
C GLU A 59 -6.05 8.78 17.72
N ASN A 60 -5.49 7.89 16.90
CA ASN A 60 -4.67 6.76 17.34
C ASN A 60 -3.31 6.72 16.60
N THR A 61 -2.60 7.85 16.61
CA THR A 61 -1.40 8.09 15.77
C THR A 61 -0.30 7.03 15.93
N ASP A 62 -0.17 6.41 17.11
CA ASP A 62 0.87 5.40 17.37
C ASP A 62 0.60 4.04 16.71
N ILE A 63 -0.63 3.76 16.29
CA ILE A 63 -1.04 2.44 15.79
C ILE A 63 -1.71 2.54 14.42
N ALA A 64 -2.71 3.40 14.31
CA ALA A 64 -3.63 3.42 13.17
C ALA A 64 -2.93 3.73 11.83
N PRO A 65 -2.08 4.78 11.70
CA PRO A 65 -1.40 5.05 10.43
C PRO A 65 -0.60 3.86 9.89
N TYR A 66 0.14 3.17 10.75
CA TYR A 66 0.94 2.00 10.38
C TYR A 66 0.04 0.80 10.01
N PHE A 67 -1.03 0.58 10.77
CA PHE A 67 -2.00 -0.48 10.46
C PHE A 67 -2.64 -0.26 9.08
N VAL A 68 -3.10 0.97 8.81
CA VAL A 68 -3.70 1.33 7.52
C VAL A 68 -2.67 1.17 6.41
N ALA A 69 -1.46 1.73 6.55
CA ALA A 69 -0.39 1.65 5.54
C ALA A 69 -0.10 0.22 5.07
N ARG A 70 -0.12 -0.75 5.98
CA ARG A 70 0.10 -2.17 5.67
C ARG A 70 -1.08 -2.86 4.98
N ALA A 71 -2.28 -2.32 5.10
CA ALA A 71 -3.51 -3.00 4.72
C ALA A 71 -4.22 -2.38 3.52
N ILE A 72 -3.91 -1.13 3.15
CA ILE A 72 -4.57 -0.44 2.03
C ILE A 72 -4.19 -1.00 0.66
N ASN A 73 -5.05 -0.72 -0.32
CA ASN A 73 -4.65 -0.78 -1.72
C ASN A 73 -3.91 0.52 -2.05
N ILE A 74 -2.68 0.39 -2.53
CA ILE A 74 -1.88 1.54 -2.95
C ILE A 74 -2.26 1.99 -4.36
N PHE A 75 -2.63 1.04 -5.22
CA PHE A 75 -3.11 1.30 -6.57
C PHE A 75 -4.57 0.88 -6.75
N GLU A 76 -5.25 1.58 -7.65
CA GLU A 76 -6.53 1.22 -8.22
C GLU A 76 -6.45 1.28 -9.76
N GLU A 77 -7.40 0.65 -10.43
CA GLU A 77 -7.50 0.70 -11.88
C GLU A 77 -8.22 1.98 -12.32
N SER A 78 -7.68 2.68 -13.31
CA SER A 78 -8.33 3.82 -13.95
C SER A 78 -9.24 3.38 -15.11
N GLU A 79 -10.08 4.28 -15.61
CA GLU A 79 -11.08 4.00 -16.66
C GLU A 79 -10.48 3.42 -17.95
N ASN A 80 -9.22 3.71 -18.23
CA ASN A 80 -8.45 3.20 -19.38
C ASN A 80 -7.68 1.90 -19.09
N GLY A 81 -7.89 1.26 -17.93
CA GLY A 81 -7.21 0.03 -17.53
C GLY A 81 -5.79 0.20 -16.98
N SER A 82 -5.29 1.43 -16.84
CA SER A 82 -3.97 1.67 -16.23
C SER A 82 -4.03 1.69 -14.70
N LYS A 83 -2.91 1.43 -14.02
CA LYS A 83 -2.83 1.62 -12.57
C LYS A 83 -2.66 3.11 -12.23
N LYS A 84 -3.35 3.57 -11.19
CA LYS A 84 -3.11 4.88 -10.56
C LYS A 84 -3.06 4.76 -9.03
N PRO A 85 -2.33 5.64 -8.33
CA PRO A 85 -2.31 5.66 -6.87
C PRO A 85 -3.69 6.00 -6.30
N THR A 86 -4.08 5.36 -5.19
CA THR A 86 -5.36 5.65 -4.54
C THR A 86 -5.29 6.97 -3.76
N ASN A 87 -6.43 7.67 -3.64
CA ASN A 87 -6.51 8.90 -2.83
C ASN A 87 -6.11 8.65 -1.37
N LEU A 88 -6.50 7.49 -0.80
CA LEU A 88 -6.14 7.15 0.58
C LEU A 88 -4.63 7.00 0.77
N PHE A 89 -3.92 6.40 -0.19
CA PHE A 89 -2.46 6.32 -0.15
C PHE A 89 -1.81 7.70 -0.14
N ILE A 90 -2.26 8.59 -1.03
CA ILE A 90 -1.75 9.97 -1.10
C ILE A 90 -2.04 10.71 0.20
N GLU A 91 -3.28 10.68 0.67
CA GLU A 91 -3.73 11.38 1.88
C GLU A 91 -2.96 10.91 3.14
N LEU A 92 -2.63 9.62 3.24
CA LEU A 92 -1.80 9.08 4.32
C LEU A 92 -0.39 9.67 4.30
N LEU A 93 0.24 9.74 3.12
CA LEU A 93 1.56 10.36 2.98
C LEU A 93 1.50 11.85 3.29
N GLU A 94 0.46 12.54 2.81
CA GLU A 94 0.32 13.97 3.05
C GLU A 94 0.20 14.31 4.53
N LYS A 95 -0.57 13.53 5.27
CA LYS A 95 -0.89 13.80 6.68
C LYS A 95 0.04 13.14 7.67
N PHE A 96 0.67 12.02 7.31
CA PHE A 96 1.44 11.19 8.25
C PHE A 96 2.82 10.80 7.71
N GLY A 97 3.21 11.26 6.52
CA GLY A 97 4.52 10.94 5.92
C GLY A 97 5.71 11.45 6.72
N TYR A 98 5.51 12.34 7.69
CA TYR A 98 6.52 12.75 8.67
C TYR A 98 6.79 11.70 9.76
N LEU A 99 5.90 10.71 9.93
CA LEU A 99 6.08 9.66 10.92
C LEU A 99 7.17 8.69 10.47
N ASN A 100 8.22 8.60 11.28
CA ASN A 100 9.29 7.64 11.09
C ASN A 100 8.69 6.23 10.95
N SER A 101 9.12 5.48 9.93
CA SER A 101 8.67 4.12 9.58
C SER A 101 7.40 4.00 8.74
N LEU A 102 6.51 5.00 8.65
CA LEU A 102 5.30 4.89 7.81
C LEU A 102 5.67 4.62 6.34
N ALA A 103 6.71 5.31 5.86
CA ALA A 103 7.28 5.10 4.54
C ALA A 103 7.70 3.64 4.29
N GLY A 104 8.31 3.00 5.30
CA GLY A 104 8.72 1.61 5.26
C GLY A 104 7.52 0.66 5.20
N GLU A 105 6.45 0.95 5.93
CA GLU A 105 5.22 0.14 5.91
C GLU A 105 4.51 0.16 4.56
N LEU A 106 4.42 1.34 3.94
CA LEU A 106 3.87 1.48 2.59
C LEU A 106 4.73 0.74 1.55
N SER A 107 6.06 0.81 1.70
CA SER A 107 6.98 0.09 0.81
C SER A 107 6.81 -1.43 0.98
N ALA A 108 6.76 -1.92 2.22
CA ALA A 108 6.55 -3.33 2.53
C ALA A 108 5.21 -3.86 2.00
N ASN A 109 4.14 -3.05 2.07
CA ASN A 109 2.84 -3.40 1.50
C ASN A 109 2.97 -3.70 -0.01
N LEU A 110 3.65 -2.86 -0.79
CA LEU A 110 3.86 -3.12 -2.22
C LEU A 110 4.71 -4.35 -2.50
N SER A 111 5.78 -4.54 -1.72
CA SER A 111 6.70 -5.67 -1.88
C SER A 111 6.09 -7.03 -1.50
N SER A 112 4.97 -7.05 -0.76
CA SER A 112 4.36 -8.29 -0.23
C SER A 112 3.47 -9.06 -1.22
N ARG A 113 3.47 -8.70 -2.51
CA ARG A 113 2.62 -9.33 -3.53
C ARG A 113 3.19 -10.65 -4.04
N SER A 114 2.31 -11.57 -4.46
CA SER A 114 2.72 -12.75 -5.24
C SER A 114 2.78 -12.43 -6.74
N TRP A 115 3.65 -13.09 -7.49
CA TRP A 115 3.74 -12.98 -8.95
C TRP A 115 4.14 -14.32 -9.57
N SER A 116 3.88 -14.47 -10.86
CA SER A 116 4.26 -15.65 -11.66
C SER A 116 4.97 -15.19 -12.92
N GLY A 117 6.09 -15.82 -13.26
CA GLY A 117 6.96 -15.38 -14.35
C GLY A 117 7.85 -14.21 -13.93
N SER A 118 8.24 -13.37 -14.89
CA SER A 118 9.06 -12.19 -14.64
C SER A 118 8.35 -11.19 -13.72
N LEU A 119 9.07 -10.69 -12.71
CA LEU A 119 8.59 -9.61 -11.84
C LEU A 119 8.69 -8.24 -12.52
N VAL A 120 9.57 -8.09 -13.50
CA VAL A 120 9.94 -6.81 -14.14
C VAL A 120 8.72 -6.03 -14.68
N PRO A 121 7.79 -6.62 -15.46
CA PRO A 121 6.64 -5.88 -15.99
C PRO A 121 5.75 -5.29 -14.89
N TYR A 122 5.63 -5.99 -13.76
CA TYR A 122 4.84 -5.51 -12.63
C TYR A 122 5.53 -4.34 -11.91
N LEU A 123 6.87 -4.35 -11.81
CA LEU A 123 7.64 -3.26 -11.21
C LEU A 123 7.61 -2.00 -12.09
N GLU A 124 7.75 -2.16 -13.40
CA GLU A 124 7.63 -1.06 -14.37
C GLU A 124 6.22 -0.45 -14.33
N SER A 125 5.19 -1.28 -14.27
CA SER A 125 3.80 -0.84 -14.12
C SER A 125 3.59 -0.01 -12.85
N ASP A 126 4.13 -0.44 -11.70
CA ASP A 126 4.03 0.32 -10.45
C ASP A 126 4.84 1.62 -10.50
N LYS A 127 6.05 1.59 -11.07
CA LYS A 127 6.87 2.78 -11.28
C LYS A 127 6.13 3.81 -12.11
N ASN A 128 5.54 3.40 -13.24
CA ASN A 128 4.79 4.28 -14.13
C ASN A 128 3.57 4.90 -13.42
N ALA A 129 2.85 4.13 -12.61
CA ALA A 129 1.72 4.65 -11.83
C ALA A 129 2.12 5.74 -10.82
N LEU A 130 3.35 5.70 -10.30
CA LEU A 130 3.86 6.67 -9.33
C LEU A 130 4.47 7.93 -9.94
N GLN A 131 4.79 7.94 -11.25
CA GLN A 131 5.53 9.04 -11.88
C GLN A 131 4.87 10.42 -11.70
N SER A 132 3.53 10.49 -11.78
CA SER A 132 2.80 11.76 -11.64
C SER A 132 2.99 12.41 -10.27
N LEU A 133 3.32 11.62 -9.24
CA LEU A 133 3.50 12.10 -7.87
C LEU A 133 4.90 12.68 -7.61
N LEU A 134 5.85 12.57 -8.54
CA LEU A 134 7.17 13.21 -8.41
C LEU A 134 7.09 14.74 -8.34
N GLN A 135 6.04 15.32 -8.92
CA GLN A 135 5.77 16.76 -8.92
C GLN A 135 4.64 17.15 -7.94
N HIS A 136 4.30 16.27 -7.00
CA HIS A 136 3.22 16.53 -6.04
C HIS A 136 3.54 17.74 -5.16
N SER A 137 2.54 18.49 -4.70
CA SER A 137 2.75 19.71 -3.90
C SER A 137 3.32 19.41 -2.50
N ASN A 138 2.88 18.29 -1.90
CA ASN A 138 3.34 17.85 -0.58
C ASN A 138 4.76 17.22 -0.63
N PRO A 139 5.72 17.70 0.19
CA PRO A 139 7.08 17.17 0.20
C PRO A 139 7.17 15.70 0.63
N TYR A 140 6.36 15.26 1.59
CA TYR A 140 6.40 13.87 2.05
C TYR A 140 5.96 12.88 0.97
N VAL A 141 5.01 13.28 0.13
CA VAL A 141 4.59 12.50 -1.05
C VAL A 141 5.74 12.41 -2.05
N ARG A 142 6.36 13.55 -2.40
CA ARG A 142 7.48 13.57 -3.36
C ARG A 142 8.66 12.73 -2.86
N ASP A 143 9.07 12.93 -1.61
CA ASP A 143 10.22 12.27 -1.01
C ASP A 143 10.01 10.74 -0.96
N TRP A 144 8.82 10.29 -0.57
CA TRP A 144 8.50 8.86 -0.58
C TRP A 144 8.57 8.29 -1.99
N VAL A 145 7.93 8.95 -2.96
CA VAL A 145 7.84 8.47 -4.35
C VAL A 145 9.22 8.44 -5.00
N GLN A 146 10.04 9.47 -4.81
CA GLN A 146 11.39 9.52 -5.34
C GLN A 146 12.25 8.37 -4.80
N ASN A 147 12.18 8.12 -3.49
CA ASN A 147 12.93 7.02 -2.86
C ASN A 147 12.43 5.65 -3.33
N TYR A 148 11.11 5.46 -3.44
CA TYR A 148 10.54 4.18 -3.85
C TYR A 148 10.79 3.90 -5.34
N ILE A 149 10.71 4.90 -6.22
CA ILE A 149 11.08 4.75 -7.64
C ILE A 149 12.57 4.38 -7.77
N ALA A 150 13.46 5.02 -7.03
CA ALA A 150 14.88 4.67 -7.04
C ALA A 150 15.14 3.23 -6.53
N TYR A 151 14.32 2.73 -5.60
CA TYR A 151 14.33 1.34 -5.19
C TYR A 151 13.84 0.40 -6.30
N LEU A 152 12.71 0.72 -6.94
CA LEU A 152 12.18 -0.05 -8.06
C LEU A 152 13.18 -0.15 -9.22
N ASP A 153 13.89 0.93 -9.54
CA ASP A 153 14.91 0.93 -10.60
C ASP A 153 16.03 -0.08 -10.36
N LYS A 154 16.54 -0.14 -9.12
CA LYS A 154 17.55 -1.13 -8.74
C LYS A 154 16.99 -2.55 -8.79
N LEU A 155 15.74 -2.73 -8.35
CA LEU A 155 15.09 -4.03 -8.33
C LEU A 155 14.81 -4.53 -9.75
N ILE A 156 14.37 -3.66 -10.67
CA ILE A 156 14.18 -3.98 -12.08
C ILE A 156 15.48 -4.49 -12.70
N ILE A 157 16.60 -3.78 -12.51
CA ILE A 157 17.90 -4.20 -13.04
C ILE A 157 18.28 -5.60 -12.52
N TYR A 158 18.13 -5.82 -11.21
CA TYR A 158 18.44 -7.10 -10.58
C TYR A 158 17.56 -8.24 -11.11
N GLU A 159 16.24 -8.03 -11.17
CA GLU A 159 15.29 -9.03 -11.66
C GLU A 159 15.47 -9.31 -13.15
N SER A 160 15.76 -8.30 -13.99
CA SER A 160 16.08 -8.50 -15.40
C SER A 160 17.32 -9.38 -15.60
N SER A 161 18.38 -9.16 -14.82
CA SER A 161 19.57 -10.01 -14.89
C SER A 161 19.26 -11.46 -14.49
N ARG A 162 18.39 -11.65 -13.48
CA ARG A 162 17.97 -12.99 -13.05
C ARG A 162 17.09 -13.69 -14.08
N ASP A 163 16.21 -12.95 -14.76
CA ASP A 163 15.41 -13.45 -15.87
C ASP A 163 16.31 -13.89 -17.04
N ASP A 164 17.32 -13.07 -17.40
CA ASP A 164 18.30 -13.41 -18.44
C ASP A 164 19.10 -14.68 -18.10
N GLU A 165 19.57 -14.81 -16.85
CA GLU A 165 20.26 -16.03 -16.37
C GLU A 165 19.38 -17.28 -16.51
N HIS A 166 18.11 -17.17 -16.12
CA HIS A 166 17.14 -18.25 -16.21
C HIS A 166 16.84 -18.63 -17.67
N ASP A 167 16.72 -17.66 -18.57
CA ASP A 167 16.54 -17.88 -20.01
C ASP A 167 17.76 -18.56 -20.66
N LEU A 168 18.95 -18.30 -20.11
CA LEU A 168 20.21 -18.96 -20.49
C LEU A 168 20.40 -20.33 -19.79
N GLY A 169 19.53 -20.71 -18.86
CA GLY A 169 19.60 -21.95 -18.09
C GLY A 169 20.72 -21.99 -17.05
N ILE A 170 21.20 -20.82 -16.61
CA ILE A 170 22.23 -20.66 -15.58
C ILE A 170 21.52 -20.31 -14.27
N TYR A 171 21.81 -21.05 -13.19
CA TYR A 171 21.21 -20.87 -11.86
C TYR A 171 22.23 -21.05 -10.74
#